data_AF-A0A7S0PNV2-F1
#
_entry.id   AF-A0A7S0PNV2-F1
#
_cell.length_a   1.000
_cell.length_b   1.000
_cell.length_c   1.000
_cell.angle_alpha   90.00
_cell.angle_beta   90.00
_cell.angle_gamma   90.00
#
_symmetry.space_group_name_H-M   'P 1'
#
loop_
_entity.id
_entity.type
_entity.pdbx_description
1 polymer ?
#
loop_
_entity_poly.entity_id
_entity_poly.type
_entity_poly.pdbx_seq_one_letter_code
_entity_poly.pdbx_strand_id
1 'polypeptide(L)'
;TETETETESSDERTSVVLIGHSKGGVDACAACAEYAHSLRGVVRGIVTTQCPYAGSFVSSDLLATETLESLASSALEIVTGTKRGEGQTLLLLAVRDLTYASRRHYLAEPQNRIDTRAFPTVSFHTETNHFGSLLFLPAAYARRRYGVASDGLVARCDAEVPGSVCVRWTDEQDHADCAYPREVSDGAVRAHRASQRKARGGAAGVE
;
A
#
# COMPACT_ATOMS: atom_id res chain seq x y z
N THR A 1 -46.78 13.70 -33.06
CA THR A 1 -45.63 12.78 -33.10
C THR A 1 -44.39 13.61 -32.97
N GLU A 2 -44.10 14.02 -31.73
CA GLU A 2 -42.85 14.72 -31.40
C GLU A 2 -41.86 13.65 -30.97
N THR A 3 -40.82 13.50 -31.77
CA THR A 3 -39.65 12.67 -31.50
C THR A 3 -38.84 13.36 -30.41
N GLU A 4 -38.94 12.84 -29.19
CA GLU A 4 -38.00 13.14 -28.11
C GLU A 4 -36.62 12.65 -28.53
N THR A 5 -35.73 13.58 -28.83
CA THR A 5 -34.31 13.33 -28.93
C THR A 5 -33.77 13.10 -27.52
N GLU A 6 -33.65 11.84 -27.12
CA GLU A 6 -32.84 11.45 -25.97
C GLU A 6 -31.40 11.92 -26.24
N THR A 7 -31.05 13.05 -25.64
CA THR A 7 -29.65 13.42 -25.46
C THR A 7 -29.03 12.40 -24.50
N GLU A 8 -28.42 11.35 -25.05
CA GLU A 8 -27.40 10.57 -24.35
C GLU A 8 -26.29 11.54 -23.93
N SER A 9 -26.40 12.12 -22.74
CA SER A 9 -25.24 12.70 -22.08
C SER A 9 -24.36 11.52 -21.69
N SER A 10 -23.37 11.22 -22.53
CA SER A 10 -22.23 10.39 -22.16
C SER A 10 -21.51 11.11 -21.02
N ASP A 11 -21.99 10.91 -19.80
CA ASP A 11 -21.29 11.28 -18.58
C ASP A 11 -20.07 10.36 -18.55
N GLU A 12 -18.97 10.83 -19.15
CA GLU A 12 -17.67 10.16 -19.13
C GLU A 12 -17.22 10.10 -17.67
N ARG A 13 -17.76 9.12 -16.93
CA ARG A 13 -17.39 8.91 -15.54
C ARG A 13 -15.90 8.60 -15.51
N THR A 14 -15.14 9.56 -14.98
CA THR A 14 -13.70 9.43 -14.81
C THR A 14 -13.41 8.15 -14.05
N SER A 15 -12.75 7.22 -14.73
CA SER A 15 -12.35 5.95 -14.16
C SER A 15 -10.90 6.01 -13.67
N VAL A 16 -10.59 5.29 -12.59
CA VAL A 16 -9.27 5.36 -11.93
C VAL A 16 -8.66 3.98 -11.75
N VAL A 17 -7.34 3.93 -11.65
CA VAL A 17 -6.59 2.78 -11.16
C VAL A 17 -5.99 3.17 -9.81
N LEU A 18 -6.23 2.35 -8.78
CA LEU A 18 -5.66 2.57 -7.47
C LEU A 18 -4.27 1.94 -7.40
N ILE A 19 -3.26 2.70 -6.98
CA ILE A 19 -1.91 2.19 -6.74
C ILE A 19 -1.61 2.41 -5.26
N GLY A 20 -1.49 1.33 -4.51
CA GLY A 20 -1.31 1.36 -3.07
C GLY A 20 -0.01 0.68 -2.65
N HIS A 21 0.91 1.46 -2.07
CA HIS A 21 2.12 0.94 -1.44
C HIS A 21 1.87 0.58 0.02
N SER A 22 2.44 -0.52 0.49
CA SER A 22 2.39 -0.94 1.88
C SER A 22 0.95 -0.95 2.42
N LYS A 23 0.67 -0.30 3.56
CA LYS A 23 -0.70 -0.14 4.11
C LYS A 23 -1.69 0.48 3.12
N GLY A 24 -1.25 1.38 2.23
CA GLY A 24 -2.13 1.97 1.21
C GLY A 24 -2.72 0.92 0.26
N GLY A 25 -2.00 -0.18 0.00
CA GLY A 25 -2.54 -1.32 -0.76
C GLY A 25 -3.62 -2.09 0.01
N VAL A 26 -3.42 -2.27 1.32
CA VAL A 26 -4.41 -2.90 2.21
C VAL A 26 -5.70 -2.08 2.23
N ASP A 27 -5.57 -0.76 2.41
CA ASP A 27 -6.69 0.16 2.51
C ASP A 27 -7.44 0.29 1.18
N ALA A 28 -6.73 0.29 0.05
CA ALA A 28 -7.36 0.28 -1.28
C ALA A 28 -8.19 -0.99 -1.52
N CYS A 29 -7.64 -2.16 -1.17
CA CYS A 29 -8.38 -3.42 -1.25
C CYS A 29 -9.59 -3.44 -0.31
N ALA A 30 -9.44 -2.97 0.93
CA ALA A 30 -10.52 -2.90 1.91
C ALA A 30 -11.65 -1.98 1.43
N ALA A 31 -11.32 -0.78 0.92
CA ALA A 31 -12.30 0.16 0.39
C ALA A 31 -13.08 -0.46 -0.79
N CYS A 32 -12.40 -1.15 -1.71
CA CYS A 32 -13.07 -1.80 -2.84
C CYS A 32 -13.90 -3.02 -2.44
N ALA A 33 -13.54 -3.72 -1.36
CA ALA A 33 -14.35 -4.80 -0.80
C ALA A 33 -15.62 -4.25 -0.11
N GLU A 34 -15.46 -3.27 0.77
CA GLU A 34 -16.53 -2.70 1.59
C GLU A 34 -17.52 -1.85 0.77
N TYR A 35 -17.00 -1.01 -0.13
CA TYR A 35 -17.79 -0.09 -0.96
C TYR A 35 -17.94 -0.58 -2.40
N ALA A 36 -17.94 -1.90 -2.60
CA ALA A 36 -17.96 -2.52 -3.92
C ALA A 36 -19.09 -1.98 -4.81
N HIS A 37 -20.29 -1.78 -4.26
CA HIS A 37 -21.44 -1.25 -5.00
C HIS A 37 -21.16 0.15 -5.58
N SER A 38 -20.50 1.02 -4.83
CA SER A 38 -20.25 2.41 -5.23
C SER A 38 -18.99 2.57 -6.08
N LEU A 39 -17.99 1.69 -5.88
CA LEU A 39 -16.69 1.79 -6.56
C LEU A 39 -16.63 0.96 -7.85
N ARG A 40 -17.52 -0.02 -8.04
CA ARG A 40 -17.67 -0.74 -9.31
C ARG A 40 -18.01 0.24 -10.44
N GLY A 41 -17.27 0.14 -11.54
CA GLY A 41 -17.40 1.03 -12.70
C GLY A 41 -16.51 2.29 -12.66
N VAL A 42 -16.12 2.74 -11.46
CA VAL A 42 -15.16 3.83 -11.25
C VAL A 42 -13.74 3.30 -11.14
N VAL A 43 -13.50 2.34 -10.25
CA VAL A 43 -12.18 1.70 -10.08
C VAL A 43 -12.03 0.59 -11.11
N ARG A 44 -11.08 0.74 -12.04
CA ARG A 44 -10.80 -0.23 -13.11
C ARG A 44 -9.79 -1.30 -12.72
N GLY A 45 -9.05 -1.08 -11.65
CA GLY A 45 -8.12 -2.05 -11.11
C GLY A 45 -7.32 -1.50 -9.94
N ILE A 46 -6.59 -2.41 -9.29
CA ILE A 46 -5.76 -2.13 -8.12
C ILE A 46 -4.36 -2.68 -8.39
N VAL A 47 -3.33 -1.87 -8.13
CA VAL A 47 -1.93 -2.30 -8.09
C VAL A 47 -1.47 -2.16 -6.65
N THR A 48 -1.22 -3.30 -5.99
CA THR A 48 -0.66 -3.32 -4.65
C THR A 48 0.85 -3.49 -4.74
N THR A 49 1.63 -2.55 -4.21
CA THR A 49 3.09 -2.61 -4.21
C THR A 49 3.59 -2.88 -2.79
N GLN A 50 4.24 -4.03 -2.59
CA GLN A 50 4.77 -4.46 -1.29
C GLN A 50 3.71 -4.38 -0.17
N CYS A 51 2.45 -4.71 -0.51
CA CYS A 51 1.31 -4.58 0.38
C CYS A 51 1.28 -5.75 1.38
N PRO A 52 1.26 -5.55 2.71
CA PRO A 52 1.08 -6.64 3.68
C PRO A 52 -0.38 -7.12 3.73
N TYR A 53 -0.89 -7.68 2.63
CA TYR A 53 -2.29 -8.11 2.52
C TYR A 53 -2.63 -9.15 3.59
N ALA A 54 -1.78 -10.16 3.75
CA ALA A 54 -1.91 -11.20 4.77
C ALA A 54 -1.29 -10.80 6.12
N GLY A 55 -0.52 -9.71 6.17
CA GLY A 55 0.14 -9.19 7.36
C GLY A 55 1.64 -8.97 7.17
N SER A 56 2.28 -8.54 8.26
CA SER A 56 3.72 -8.31 8.33
C SER A 56 4.29 -9.01 9.56
N PHE A 57 5.38 -9.76 9.36
CA PHE A 57 6.16 -10.34 10.45
C PHE A 57 6.78 -9.26 11.33
N VAL A 58 7.22 -8.14 10.74
CA VAL A 58 7.76 -7.01 11.51
C VAL A 58 6.68 -6.44 12.41
N SER A 59 5.48 -6.16 11.89
CA SER A 59 4.39 -5.65 12.72
C SER A 59 3.99 -6.63 13.83
N SER A 60 3.94 -7.93 13.52
CA SER A 60 3.55 -8.95 14.50
C SER A 60 4.58 -9.11 15.61
N ASP A 61 5.86 -9.05 15.27
CA ASP A 61 6.95 -9.30 16.22
C ASP A 61 7.34 -8.04 17.00
N LEU A 62 7.26 -6.85 16.38
CA LEU A 62 7.45 -5.56 17.07
C LEU A 62 6.40 -5.32 18.15
N LEU A 63 5.21 -5.90 18.01
CA LEU A 63 4.12 -5.76 18.96
C LEU A 63 3.98 -6.97 19.89
N ALA A 64 4.97 -7.87 19.90
CA ALA A 64 4.93 -9.07 20.73
C ALA A 64 5.09 -8.78 22.23
N THR A 65 5.67 -7.64 22.61
CA THR A 65 5.83 -7.22 24.01
C THR A 65 5.63 -5.71 24.16
N GLU A 66 5.20 -5.26 25.34
CA GLU A 66 5.01 -3.83 25.65
C GLU A 66 6.30 -3.00 25.45
N THR A 67 7.46 -3.60 25.72
CA THR A 67 8.76 -2.96 25.51
C THR A 67 9.06 -2.75 24.03
N LEU A 68 8.84 -3.77 23.19
CA LEU A 68 9.05 -3.66 21.75
C LEU A 68 8.05 -2.69 21.12
N GLU A 69 6.81 -2.68 21.60
CA GLU A 69 5.78 -1.74 21.15
C GLU A 69 6.19 -0.29 21.45
N SER A 70 6.67 0.00 22.68
CA SER A 70 7.14 1.33 23.07
C SER A 70 8.36 1.79 22.26
N LEU A 71 9.28 0.87 21.97
CA LEU A 71 10.44 1.13 21.12
C LEU A 71 10.02 1.41 19.67
N ALA A 72 9.10 0.61 19.12
CA ALA A 72 8.57 0.78 17.77
C ALA A 72 7.85 2.13 17.62
N SER A 73 7.01 2.50 18.60
CA SER A 73 6.36 3.82 18.63
C SER A 73 7.37 4.96 18.59
N SER A 74 8.41 4.87 19.43
CA SER A 74 9.45 5.91 19.52
C SER A 74 10.25 6.03 18.22
N ALA A 75 10.61 4.90 17.61
CA ALA A 75 11.31 4.88 16.32
C ALA A 75 10.45 5.46 15.19
N LEU A 76 9.16 5.09 15.14
CA LEU A 76 8.23 5.60 14.15
C LEU A 76 8.04 7.11 14.28
N GLU A 77 7.92 7.65 15.49
CA GLU A 77 7.82 9.10 15.70
C GLU A 77 9.02 9.87 15.15
N ILE A 78 10.23 9.32 15.31
CA ILE A 78 11.47 9.91 14.78
C ILE A 78 11.47 9.87 13.25
N VAL A 79 11.09 8.74 12.65
CA VAL A 79 11.11 8.54 11.20
C VAL A 79 10.04 9.40 10.50
N THR A 80 8.86 9.53 11.08
CA THR A 80 7.75 10.30 10.49
C THR A 80 7.79 11.78 10.85
N GLY A 81 8.61 12.17 11.84
CA GLY A 81 8.61 13.53 12.38
C GLY A 81 7.31 13.89 13.12
N THR A 82 6.53 12.91 13.58
CA THR A 82 5.34 13.17 14.40
C THR A 82 5.72 13.63 15.79
N LYS A 83 4.85 14.41 16.45
CA LYS A 83 5.15 14.88 17.81
C LYS A 83 5.28 13.70 18.77
N ARG A 84 6.20 13.84 19.71
CA ARG A 84 6.43 12.84 20.76
C ARG A 84 5.14 12.60 21.55
N GLY A 85 4.68 11.35 21.60
CA GLY A 85 3.42 10.95 22.25
C GLY A 85 2.22 10.82 21.30
N GLU A 86 2.32 11.28 20.04
CA GLU A 86 1.27 11.06 19.02
C GLU A 86 1.45 9.74 18.25
N GLY A 87 2.63 9.10 18.35
CA GLY A 87 2.94 7.83 17.68
C GLY A 87 2.08 6.67 18.16
N GLN A 88 1.73 6.65 19.46
CA GLN A 88 0.86 5.63 20.05
C GLN A 88 -0.56 5.67 19.48
N THR A 89 -1.07 6.86 19.17
CA THR A 89 -2.46 7.04 18.74
C THR A 89 -2.64 6.85 17.25
N LEU A 90 -1.65 7.19 16.41
CA LEU A 90 -1.81 7.19 14.95
C LEU A 90 -0.97 6.12 14.25
N LEU A 91 0.32 6.01 14.61
CA LEU A 91 1.25 5.12 13.91
C LEU A 91 1.09 3.68 14.41
N LEU A 92 0.88 3.50 15.71
CA LEU A 92 0.73 2.20 16.33
C LEU A 92 -0.54 1.48 15.87
N LEU A 93 -1.63 2.22 15.61
CA LEU A 93 -2.85 1.67 15.01
C LEU A 93 -2.58 1.13 13.61
N ALA A 94 -1.84 1.87 12.78
CA ALA A 94 -1.46 1.43 11.44
C ALA A 94 -0.59 0.16 11.50
N VAL A 95 0.37 0.08 12.42
CA VAL A 95 1.20 -1.13 12.59
C VAL A 95 0.37 -2.32 13.11
N ARG A 96 -0.52 -2.08 14.09
CA ARG A 96 -1.41 -3.10 14.67
C ARG A 96 -2.33 -3.72 13.63
N ASP A 97 -2.86 -2.92 12.72
CA ASP A 97 -3.71 -3.38 11.61
C ASP A 97 -2.98 -4.37 10.70
N LEU A 98 -1.65 -4.24 10.58
CA LEU A 98 -0.80 -5.08 9.74
C LEU A 98 -0.27 -6.33 10.44
N THR A 99 -0.58 -6.56 11.71
CA THR A 99 -0.21 -7.83 12.37
C THR A 99 -0.93 -9.00 11.72
N TYR A 100 -0.32 -10.19 11.73
CA TYR A 100 -0.99 -11.39 11.22
C TYR A 100 -2.29 -11.68 11.99
N ALA A 101 -2.37 -11.37 13.28
CA ALA A 101 -3.58 -11.55 14.07
C ALA A 101 -4.72 -10.68 13.55
N SER A 102 -4.48 -9.37 13.39
CA SER A 102 -5.46 -8.42 12.86
C SER A 102 -5.87 -8.77 11.43
N ARG A 103 -4.92 -9.04 10.53
CA ARG A 103 -5.21 -9.38 9.14
C ARG A 103 -5.98 -10.68 9.00
N ARG A 104 -5.63 -11.73 9.75
CA ARG A 104 -6.41 -12.99 9.76
C ARG A 104 -7.83 -12.78 10.28
N HIS A 105 -8.00 -11.99 11.33
CA HIS A 105 -9.32 -11.69 11.87
C HIS A 105 -10.17 -10.91 10.86
N TYR A 106 -9.63 -9.85 10.28
CA TYR A 106 -10.32 -9.04 9.28
C TYR A 106 -10.69 -9.86 8.03
N LEU A 107 -9.77 -10.66 7.50
CA LEU A 107 -9.99 -11.49 6.30
C LEU A 107 -10.78 -12.77 6.57
N ALA A 108 -11.13 -13.07 7.83
CA ALA A 108 -11.99 -14.21 8.15
C ALA A 108 -13.39 -14.01 7.55
N GLU A 109 -13.88 -12.77 7.54
CA GLU A 109 -15.15 -12.39 6.94
C GLU A 109 -15.04 -12.34 5.40
N PRO A 110 -15.81 -13.14 4.64
CA PRO A 110 -15.71 -13.17 3.19
C PRO A 110 -15.96 -11.82 2.51
N GLN A 111 -16.82 -10.98 3.09
CA GLN A 111 -17.15 -9.64 2.59
C GLN A 111 -15.97 -8.66 2.64
N ASN A 112 -14.97 -8.92 3.49
CA ASN A 112 -13.78 -8.09 3.63
C ASN A 112 -12.69 -8.47 2.62
N ARG A 113 -12.89 -9.56 1.86
CA ARG A 113 -11.95 -10.02 0.84
C ARG A 113 -12.24 -9.28 -0.46
N ILE A 114 -11.19 -8.86 -1.13
CA ILE A 114 -11.33 -8.20 -2.43
C ILE A 114 -11.82 -9.21 -3.47
N ASP A 115 -12.90 -8.86 -4.18
CA ASP A 115 -13.36 -9.60 -5.35
C ASP A 115 -12.48 -9.21 -6.55
N THR A 116 -11.43 -10.00 -6.82
CA THR A 116 -10.48 -9.73 -7.89
C THR A 116 -11.06 -9.86 -9.30
N ARG A 117 -12.29 -10.40 -9.44
CA ARG A 117 -13.02 -10.38 -10.73
C ARG A 117 -13.72 -9.04 -10.94
N ALA A 118 -14.28 -8.47 -9.89
CA ALA A 118 -14.89 -7.14 -9.94
C ALA A 118 -13.83 -6.03 -9.96
N PHE A 119 -12.70 -6.23 -9.28
CA PHE A 119 -11.58 -5.30 -9.20
C PHE A 119 -10.28 -6.02 -9.59
N PRO A 120 -9.94 -6.07 -10.89
CA PRO A 120 -8.70 -6.68 -11.35
C PRO A 120 -7.50 -6.17 -10.54
N THR A 121 -6.74 -7.09 -9.95
CA THR A 121 -5.67 -6.74 -9.00
C THR A 121 -4.34 -7.30 -9.48
N VAL A 122 -3.29 -6.47 -9.36
CA VAL A 122 -1.89 -6.86 -9.55
C VAL A 122 -1.16 -6.70 -8.22
N SER A 123 -0.50 -7.76 -7.77
CA SER A 123 0.38 -7.75 -6.60
C SER A 123 1.84 -7.71 -7.01
N PHE A 124 2.49 -6.58 -6.78
CA PHE A 124 3.92 -6.41 -6.97
C PHE A 124 4.66 -6.55 -5.65
N HIS A 125 5.71 -7.35 -5.60
CA HIS A 125 6.55 -7.48 -4.42
C HIS A 125 8.00 -7.82 -4.78
N THR A 126 8.90 -7.51 -3.87
CA THR A 126 10.34 -7.58 -4.05
C THR A 126 10.99 -8.37 -2.91
N GLU A 127 12.31 -8.45 -2.92
CA GLU A 127 13.09 -8.89 -1.77
C GLU A 127 14.38 -8.07 -1.66
N THR A 128 14.91 -8.02 -0.42
CA THR A 128 16.23 -7.44 -0.16
C THR A 128 17.15 -8.43 0.53
N ASN A 129 18.35 -8.59 -0.04
CA ASN A 129 19.45 -9.37 0.51
C ASN A 129 20.72 -8.53 0.66
N HIS A 130 20.68 -7.27 0.24
CA HIS A 130 21.83 -6.40 0.21
C HIS A 130 22.11 -5.81 1.58
N PHE A 131 23.31 -6.08 2.10
CA PHE A 131 23.75 -5.61 3.43
C PHE A 131 23.67 -4.08 3.61
N GLY A 132 23.78 -3.32 2.52
CA GLY A 132 23.65 -1.86 2.53
C GLY A 132 22.22 -1.33 2.60
N SER A 133 21.18 -2.17 2.50
CA SER A 133 19.80 -1.73 2.72
C SER A 133 19.57 -1.45 4.21
N LEU A 134 18.82 -0.39 4.52
CA LEU A 134 18.36 -0.11 5.89
C LEU A 134 17.43 -1.21 6.43
N LEU A 135 16.83 -1.99 5.54
CA LEU A 135 15.89 -3.07 5.86
C LEU A 135 16.52 -4.47 5.75
N PHE A 136 17.84 -4.54 5.55
CA PHE A 136 18.58 -5.81 5.51
C PHE A 136 18.38 -6.65 6.77
N LEU A 137 18.46 -6.05 7.96
CA LEU A 137 18.38 -6.79 9.23
C LEU A 137 17.00 -7.45 9.42
N PRO A 138 15.87 -6.73 9.27
CA PRO A 138 14.55 -7.34 9.22
C PRO A 138 14.40 -8.44 8.14
N ALA A 139 14.95 -8.24 6.94
CA ALA A 139 14.88 -9.26 5.88
C ALA A 139 15.67 -10.52 6.22
N ALA A 140 16.89 -10.36 6.75
CA ALA A 140 17.71 -11.45 7.25
C ALA A 140 17.04 -12.18 8.42
N TYR A 141 16.35 -11.45 9.30
CA TYR A 141 15.55 -12.02 10.38
C TYR A 141 14.41 -12.89 9.83
N ALA A 142 13.61 -12.39 8.89
CA ALA A 142 12.52 -13.16 8.28
C ALA A 142 13.01 -14.48 7.66
N ARG A 143 14.10 -14.40 6.90
CA ARG A 143 14.73 -15.57 6.28
C ARG A 143 15.19 -16.60 7.30
N ARG A 144 15.87 -16.16 8.38
CA ARG A 144 16.41 -17.06 9.41
C ARG A 144 15.33 -17.66 10.31
N ARG A 145 14.33 -16.85 10.69
CA ARG A 145 13.30 -17.23 11.66
C ARG A 145 12.12 -17.96 11.03
N TYR A 146 11.73 -17.57 9.82
CA TYR A 146 10.52 -18.04 9.15
C TYR A 146 10.78 -18.74 7.82
N GLY A 147 12.01 -18.68 7.28
CA GLY A 147 12.35 -19.33 6.02
C GLY A 147 11.77 -18.64 4.79
N VAL A 148 11.36 -17.37 4.91
CA VAL A 148 10.71 -16.60 3.84
C VAL A 148 11.61 -15.48 3.32
N ALA A 149 11.51 -15.21 2.02
CA ALA A 149 12.08 -13.99 1.43
C ALA A 149 11.16 -12.79 1.72
N SER A 150 11.76 -11.62 1.94
CA SER A 150 11.03 -10.39 2.22
C SER A 150 11.78 -9.17 1.71
N ASP A 151 11.05 -8.07 1.53
CA ASP A 151 11.58 -6.73 1.26
C ASP A 151 12.06 -6.01 2.54
N GLY A 152 12.12 -6.76 3.64
CA GLY A 152 12.47 -6.29 4.98
C GLY A 152 11.28 -5.91 5.86
N LEU A 153 10.09 -5.62 5.33
CA LEU A 153 8.91 -5.39 6.17
C LEU A 153 7.79 -6.41 5.89
N VAL A 154 7.71 -6.92 4.67
CA VAL A 154 6.64 -7.81 4.21
C VAL A 154 7.25 -9.02 3.52
N ALA A 155 6.84 -10.22 3.94
CA ALA A 155 7.26 -11.42 3.24
C ALA A 155 6.59 -11.48 1.87
N ARG A 156 7.29 -11.99 0.86
CA ARG A 156 6.79 -12.04 -0.52
C ARG A 156 5.40 -12.69 -0.61
N CYS A 157 5.22 -13.80 0.10
CA CYS A 157 3.94 -14.52 0.14
C CYS A 157 2.80 -13.71 0.76
N ASP A 158 3.10 -12.85 1.73
CA ASP A 158 2.07 -12.04 2.40
C ASP A 158 1.61 -10.86 1.56
N ALA A 159 2.37 -10.53 0.52
CA ALA A 159 2.04 -9.51 -0.46
C ALA A 159 1.21 -9.98 -1.65
N GLU A 160 1.04 -11.30 -1.80
CA GLU A 160 0.24 -11.88 -2.87
C GLU A 160 -1.24 -11.87 -2.49
N VAL A 161 -2.02 -10.95 -3.09
CA VAL A 161 -3.47 -10.91 -2.91
C VAL A 161 -4.10 -12.12 -3.61
N PRO A 162 -4.98 -12.91 -2.96
CA PRO A 162 -5.60 -14.08 -3.58
C PRO A 162 -6.34 -13.75 -4.88
N GLY A 163 -6.02 -14.47 -5.96
CA GLY A 163 -6.62 -14.26 -7.28
C GLY A 163 -6.05 -13.07 -8.07
N SER A 164 -5.06 -12.37 -7.56
CA SER A 164 -4.34 -11.33 -8.29
C SER A 164 -3.30 -11.89 -9.26
N VAL A 165 -2.87 -11.08 -10.21
CA VAL A 165 -1.65 -11.34 -10.98
C VAL A 165 -0.45 -10.92 -10.13
N CYS A 166 0.47 -11.85 -9.84
CA CYS A 166 1.63 -11.59 -9.00
C CYS A 166 2.88 -11.28 -9.84
N VAL A 167 3.38 -10.05 -9.71
CA VAL A 167 4.68 -9.61 -10.25
C VAL A 167 5.75 -9.84 -9.18
N ARG A 168 6.53 -10.90 -9.39
CA ARG A 168 7.59 -11.32 -8.49
C ARG A 168 8.91 -10.71 -8.95
N TRP A 169 9.20 -9.49 -8.53
CA TRP A 169 10.44 -8.81 -8.91
C TRP A 169 11.67 -9.56 -8.40
N THR A 170 12.71 -9.63 -9.23
CA THR A 170 13.92 -10.44 -8.94
C THR A 170 15.14 -9.59 -8.63
N ASP A 171 15.16 -8.33 -9.04
CA ASP A 171 16.28 -7.45 -8.74
C ASP A 171 16.18 -6.92 -7.31
N GLU A 172 17.33 -6.57 -6.75
CA GLU A 172 17.47 -6.14 -5.37
C GLU A 172 16.67 -4.87 -5.09
N GLN A 173 15.63 -4.98 -4.25
CA GLN A 173 14.76 -3.86 -3.92
C GLN A 173 14.13 -4.06 -2.54
N ASP A 174 14.39 -3.15 -1.61
CA ASP A 174 13.79 -3.16 -0.27
C ASP A 174 12.41 -2.46 -0.25
N HIS A 175 11.74 -2.50 0.89
CA HIS A 175 10.39 -1.94 1.03
C HIS A 175 10.29 -0.44 0.75
N ALA A 176 11.37 0.31 0.98
CA ALA A 176 11.36 1.77 0.80
C ALA A 176 11.50 2.15 -0.68
N ASP A 177 12.24 1.37 -1.45
CA ASP A 177 12.60 1.67 -2.83
C ASP A 177 11.40 1.87 -3.79
N CYS A 178 10.23 1.29 -3.50
CA CYS A 178 9.02 1.50 -4.30
C CYS A 178 8.38 2.87 -4.10
N ALA A 179 8.62 3.50 -2.94
CA ALA A 179 8.07 4.81 -2.59
C ALA A 179 9.13 5.91 -2.63
N TYR A 180 10.38 5.57 -2.30
CA TYR A 180 11.51 6.47 -2.23
C TYR A 180 12.62 5.93 -3.15
N PRO A 181 12.86 6.57 -4.29
CA PRO A 181 13.98 6.20 -5.15
C PRO A 181 15.30 6.31 -4.37
N ARG A 182 16.20 5.33 -4.53
CA ARG A 182 17.56 5.37 -3.96
C ARG A 182 18.34 6.62 -4.37
N GLU A 183 17.96 7.20 -5.51
CA GLU A 183 18.49 8.46 -6.03
C GLU A 183 17.33 9.41 -6.37
N VAL A 184 17.05 10.36 -5.47
CA VAL A 184 16.20 11.52 -5.80
C VAL A 184 17.08 12.76 -5.74
N SER A 185 17.35 13.37 -6.89
CA SER A 185 18.00 14.68 -6.91
C SER A 185 17.01 15.78 -6.54
N ASP A 186 17.50 16.86 -5.92
CA ASP A 186 16.70 18.08 -5.71
C ASP A 186 16.07 18.59 -7.02
N GLY A 187 16.72 18.35 -8.16
CA GLY A 187 16.21 18.66 -9.49
C GLY A 187 14.94 17.88 -9.83
N ALA A 188 14.91 16.57 -9.56
CA ALA A 188 13.75 15.73 -9.79
C ALA A 188 12.55 16.16 -8.94
N VAL A 189 12.78 16.50 -7.67
CA VAL A 189 11.72 17.04 -6.77
C VAL A 189 11.18 18.37 -7.29
N ARG A 190 12.06 19.29 -7.70
CA ARG A 190 11.66 20.58 -8.27
C ARG A 190 10.84 20.42 -9.54
N ALA A 191 11.27 19.54 -10.45
CA ALA A 191 10.56 19.25 -11.69
C ALA A 191 9.16 18.67 -11.44
N HIS A 192 9.04 17.70 -10.51
CA HIS A 192 7.74 17.13 -10.12
C HIS A 192 6.82 18.19 -9.52
N ARG A 193 7.31 19.05 -8.62
CA ARG A 193 6.50 20.14 -8.06
C ARG A 193 6.02 21.13 -9.12
N ALA A 194 6.86 21.42 -10.12
CA ALA A 194 6.48 22.28 -11.24
C ALA A 194 5.39 21.64 -12.11
N SER A 195 5.47 20.32 -12.40
CA SER A 195 4.44 19.62 -13.17
C SER A 195 3.10 19.58 -12.43
N GLN A 196 3.11 19.33 -11.12
CA GLN A 196 1.89 19.35 -10.29
C GLN A 196 1.24 20.75 -10.23
N ARG A 197 2.04 21.81 -10.17
CA ARG A 197 1.53 23.20 -10.26
C ARG A 197 0.90 23.48 -11.61
N LYS A 198 1.50 23.01 -12.70
CA LYS A 198 0.97 23.17 -14.06
C LYS A 198 -0.34 22.41 -14.25
N ALA A 199 -0.43 21.18 -13.73
CA ALA A 199 -1.66 20.38 -13.75
C ALA A 199 -2.79 21.07 -12.97
N ARG A 200 -2.49 21.68 -11.82
CA ARG A 200 -3.45 22.46 -11.03
C ARG A 200 -3.86 23.78 -11.69
N GLY A 201 -2.92 24.46 -12.37
CA GLY A 201 -3.20 25.71 -13.10
C GLY A 201 -4.04 25.49 -14.37
N GLY A 202 -3.91 24.33 -15.02
CA GLY A 202 -4.72 23.95 -16.18
C GLY A 202 -6.19 23.67 -15.85
N ALA A 203 -6.49 23.30 -14.61
CA ALA A 203 -7.88 23.06 -14.15
C ALA A 203 -8.63 24.37 -13.82
N ALA A 204 -7.94 25.51 -13.72
CA ALA A 204 -8.53 26.81 -13.41
C ALA A 204 -8.81 27.68 -14.66
N GLY A 205 -8.66 27.12 -15.86
CA GLY A 205 -8.81 27.83 -17.15
C GLY A 205 -10.01 27.39 -17.99
N VAL A 206 -11.02 26.76 -17.38
CA VAL A 206 -12.30 26.46 -18.02
C VAL A 206 -13.40 27.18 -17.24
N GLU A 207 -13.53 28.48 -17.50
CA GLU A 207 -14.75 29.27 -17.31
C GLU A 207 -15.08 29.93 -18.65
#